data_AF-A0A840TX80-F1
#
_entry.id   AF-A0A840TX80-F1
#
_cell.length_a   1.000
_cell.length_b   1.000
_cell.length_c   1.000
_cell.angle_alpha   90.00
_cell.angle_beta   90.00
_cell.angle_gamma   90.00
#
_symmetry.space_group_name_H-M   'P 1'
#
loop_
_entity.id
_entity.type
_entity.pdbx_description
1 polymer ?
#
loop_
_entity_poly.entity_id
_entity_poly.type
_entity_poly.pdbx_seq_one_letter_code
_entity_poly.pdbx_strand_id
1 'polypeptide(L)'
;MKKTTIILSLLLAAPVLLTASTPAPLYTTTIPAPADLQDYVGTFKMNDSNLPFSQVVVSQQAGKLHYVAGEYEGDFAEVSGKTDTFTANEATVTFVRDGAGQVAKLRLEVSEGTFEGTKEMASFADYAARYKMDGLPFEHIVLTEKSGQLHYEAGEYSGVLVPVPNQADTFDANGRATFKFTRNDQKKVSRMVVEVQGQSYEGVPAK
;
A
#
# COMPACT_ATOMS: atom_id res chain seq x y z
N MET A 1 37.76 47.36 -63.63
CA MET A 1 36.86 46.95 -64.74
C MET A 1 36.84 45.42 -64.83
N LYS A 2 35.82 44.83 -65.47
CA LYS A 2 35.45 43.39 -65.45
C LYS A 2 36.44 42.45 -66.18
N LYS A 3 36.49 41.17 -65.76
CA LYS A 3 36.36 39.90 -66.55
C LYS A 3 36.73 38.67 -65.65
N THR A 4 35.92 37.60 -65.47
CA THR A 4 35.55 36.47 -66.37
C THR A 4 36.66 35.37 -66.40
N THR A 5 36.48 34.08 -66.08
CA THR A 5 35.25 33.22 -66.06
C THR A 5 35.29 31.90 -65.21
N ILE A 6 34.12 31.47 -64.66
CA ILE A 6 33.45 30.13 -64.66
C ILE A 6 34.14 28.79 -64.23
N ILE A 7 33.54 28.16 -63.19
CA ILE A 7 33.12 26.73 -62.97
C ILE A 7 34.04 25.56 -63.41
N LEU A 8 34.39 24.66 -62.47
CA LEU A 8 34.00 23.23 -62.56
C LEU A 8 33.95 22.50 -61.20
N SER A 9 32.90 21.72 -60.99
CA SER A 9 32.66 20.91 -59.79
C SER A 9 33.43 19.58 -59.83
N LEU A 10 33.95 19.12 -58.69
CA LEU A 10 34.08 17.69 -58.43
C LEU A 10 33.95 17.41 -56.92
N LEU A 11 32.81 16.83 -56.53
CA LEU A 11 32.52 16.43 -55.16
C LEU A 11 33.02 14.99 -54.98
N LEU A 12 34.17 14.78 -54.33
CA LEU A 12 34.57 13.43 -53.93
C LEU A 12 33.75 13.00 -52.70
N ALA A 13 32.85 12.05 -52.90
CA ALA A 13 32.20 11.35 -51.80
C ALA A 13 33.22 10.42 -51.11
N ALA A 14 33.51 10.70 -49.84
CA ALA A 14 34.25 9.77 -48.99
C ALA A 14 33.33 8.59 -48.59
N PRO A 15 33.83 7.35 -48.53
CA PRO A 15 33.04 6.24 -48.03
C PRO A 15 32.81 6.39 -46.52
N VAL A 16 31.54 6.49 -46.12
CA VAL A 16 31.15 6.39 -44.71
C VAL A 16 31.38 4.94 -44.26
N LEU A 17 32.30 4.72 -43.32
CA LEU A 17 32.35 3.44 -42.61
C LEU A 17 31.08 3.30 -41.77
N LEU A 18 30.20 2.36 -42.15
CA LEU A 18 29.17 1.86 -41.24
C LEU A 18 29.85 1.05 -40.13
N THR A 19 30.22 1.72 -39.04
CA THR A 19 30.46 1.02 -37.77
C THR A 19 29.10 0.55 -37.26
N ALA A 20 28.85 -0.76 -37.31
CA ALA A 20 27.67 -1.35 -36.70
C ALA A 20 27.72 -1.12 -35.18
N SER A 21 26.98 -0.13 -34.69
CA SER A 21 26.77 0.08 -33.27
C SER A 21 25.90 -1.05 -32.74
N THR A 22 26.51 -2.01 -32.06
CA THR A 22 25.77 -2.97 -31.22
C THR A 22 24.95 -2.17 -30.22
N PRO A 23 23.60 -2.27 -30.21
CA PRO A 23 22.82 -1.60 -29.18
C PRO A 23 23.23 -2.19 -27.83
N ALA A 24 23.57 -1.31 -26.89
CA ALA A 24 23.78 -1.73 -25.51
C ALA A 24 22.49 -2.42 -25.01
N PRO A 25 22.58 -3.52 -24.24
CA PRO A 25 21.39 -4.11 -23.65
C PRO A 25 20.68 -3.04 -22.82
N LEU A 26 19.41 -2.81 -23.12
CA LEU A 26 18.56 -2.00 -22.26
C LEU A 26 18.43 -2.74 -20.94
N TYR A 27 19.23 -2.33 -19.95
CA TYR A 27 19.00 -2.69 -18.56
C TYR A 27 17.65 -2.10 -18.19
N THR A 28 16.60 -2.90 -18.32
CA THR A 28 15.34 -2.66 -17.63
C THR A 28 15.65 -2.83 -16.15
N THR A 29 16.13 -1.75 -15.53
CA THR A 29 16.00 -1.58 -14.09
C THR A 29 14.51 -1.64 -13.83
N THR A 30 14.01 -2.81 -13.46
CA THR A 30 12.66 -2.96 -12.95
C THR A 30 12.67 -2.20 -11.64
N ILE A 31 12.36 -0.90 -11.71
CA ILE A 31 12.08 -0.09 -10.54
C ILE A 31 10.96 -0.87 -9.84
N PRO A 32 11.18 -1.37 -8.60
CA PRO A 32 10.12 -2.04 -7.88
C PRO A 32 8.95 -1.07 -7.84
N ALA A 33 7.76 -1.56 -8.20
CA ALA A 33 6.56 -0.73 -8.17
C ALA A 33 6.48 -0.04 -6.80
N PRO A 34 6.10 1.24 -6.72
CA PRO A 34 5.94 1.91 -5.44
C PRO A 34 5.03 1.04 -4.59
N ALA A 35 5.52 0.64 -3.42
CA ALA A 35 4.77 -0.23 -2.53
C ALA A 35 3.41 0.42 -2.25
N ASP A 36 2.35 -0.38 -2.29
CA ASP A 36 1.01 0.12 -1.97
C ASP A 36 1.07 0.72 -0.56
N LEU A 37 0.56 1.94 -0.39
CA LEU A 37 0.59 2.61 0.90
C LEU A 37 -0.13 1.78 1.98
N GLN A 38 -1.07 0.91 1.58
CA GLN A 38 -1.74 -0.02 2.49
C GLN A 38 -0.80 -1.08 3.11
N ASP A 39 0.38 -1.37 2.54
CA ASP A 39 1.38 -2.25 3.16
C ASP A 39 1.83 -1.73 4.54
N TYR A 40 1.95 -0.41 4.66
CA TYR A 40 2.47 0.26 5.85
C TYR A 40 1.38 0.48 6.92
N VAL A 41 0.11 0.52 6.52
CA VAL A 41 -1.03 0.77 7.43
C VAL A 41 -1.13 -0.34 8.48
N GLY A 42 -1.33 0.06 9.74
CA GLY A 42 -1.45 -0.83 10.91
C GLY A 42 -0.88 -0.23 12.19
N THR A 43 -1.03 -0.95 13.30
CA THR A 43 -0.41 -0.59 14.58
C THR A 43 0.97 -1.22 14.69
N PHE A 44 1.96 -0.47 15.17
CA PHE A 44 3.32 -0.94 15.47
C PHE A 44 3.58 -0.76 16.96
N LYS A 45 3.68 -1.88 17.68
CA LYS A 45 3.97 -1.88 19.12
C LYS A 45 5.46 -1.68 19.35
N MET A 46 5.82 -0.59 20.03
CA MET A 46 7.22 -0.28 20.33
C MET A 46 7.77 -1.27 21.36
N ASN A 47 8.96 -1.79 21.09
CA ASN A 47 9.61 -2.78 21.95
C ASN A 47 10.41 -2.14 23.11
N ASP A 48 10.46 -0.80 23.18
CA ASP A 48 11.28 -0.04 24.14
C ASP A 48 10.40 0.83 25.06
N SER A 49 10.66 0.78 26.36
CA SER A 49 9.93 1.50 27.40
C SER A 49 10.43 2.94 27.67
N ASN A 50 11.53 3.36 27.03
CA ASN A 50 12.07 4.71 27.15
C ASN A 50 11.37 5.73 26.24
N LEU A 51 10.51 5.26 25.32
CA LEU A 51 9.67 6.12 24.51
C LEU A 51 8.45 6.62 25.31
N PRO A 52 8.01 7.88 25.11
CA PRO A 52 6.80 8.41 25.73
C PRO A 52 5.49 7.79 25.20
N PHE A 53 5.58 6.85 24.26
CA PHE A 53 4.45 6.10 23.68
C PHE A 53 4.82 4.62 23.52
N SER A 54 3.85 3.73 23.69
CA SER A 54 4.01 2.28 23.54
C SER A 54 3.73 1.74 22.14
N GLN A 55 3.17 2.56 21.25
CA GLN A 55 2.81 2.17 19.89
C GLN A 55 2.78 3.37 18.93
N VAL A 56 2.93 3.08 17.64
CA VAL A 56 2.69 3.99 16.52
C VAL A 56 1.57 3.39 15.67
N VAL A 57 0.45 4.10 15.50
CA VAL A 57 -0.61 3.74 14.56
C VAL A 57 -0.33 4.44 13.24
N VAL A 58 -0.23 3.69 12.15
CA VAL A 58 -0.07 4.20 10.78
C VAL A 58 -1.37 4.00 10.01
N SER A 59 -1.87 5.06 9.40
CA SER A 59 -3.08 5.07 8.58
C SER A 59 -2.81 5.76 7.24
N GLN A 60 -3.77 5.69 6.31
CA GLN A 60 -3.75 6.48 5.09
C GLN A 60 -4.75 7.64 5.18
N GLN A 61 -4.29 8.87 4.97
CA GLN A 61 -5.12 10.08 4.94
C GLN A 61 -4.76 10.93 3.72
N ALA A 62 -5.78 11.36 2.96
CA ALA A 62 -5.63 12.20 1.76
C ALA A 62 -4.56 11.70 0.75
N GLY A 63 -4.41 10.37 0.62
CA GLY A 63 -3.43 9.75 -0.29
C GLY A 63 -1.99 9.69 0.25
N LYS A 64 -1.75 10.03 1.51
CA LYS A 64 -0.47 9.91 2.20
C LYS A 64 -0.56 8.94 3.37
N LEU A 65 0.59 8.50 3.88
CA LEU A 65 0.65 7.88 5.20
C LEU A 65 0.61 8.96 6.29
N HIS A 66 -0.11 8.64 7.36
CA HIS A 66 -0.30 9.46 8.54
C HIS A 66 -0.01 8.61 9.79
N TYR A 67 0.49 9.21 10.86
CA TYR A 67 0.82 8.52 12.11
C TYR A 67 0.22 9.18 13.35
N VAL A 68 -0.09 8.34 14.34
CA VAL A 68 -0.44 8.73 15.71
C VAL A 68 0.43 7.92 16.67
N ALA A 69 1.19 8.58 17.55
CA ALA A 69 2.13 7.99 18.49
C ALA A 69 2.04 8.70 19.86
N GLY A 70 1.13 8.24 20.72
CA GLY A 70 0.84 8.94 21.99
C GLY A 70 0.21 10.32 21.73
N GLU A 71 0.87 11.38 22.14
CA GLU A 71 0.46 12.78 21.89
C GLU A 71 1.00 13.35 20.56
N TYR A 72 1.83 12.60 19.84
CA TYR A 72 2.40 13.03 18.56
C TYR A 72 1.54 12.54 17.38
N GLU A 73 1.23 13.43 16.45
CA GLU A 73 0.45 13.16 15.24
C GLU A 73 1.06 13.89 14.03
N GLY A 74 0.98 13.30 12.83
CA GLY A 74 1.39 13.98 11.61
C GLY A 74 1.39 13.12 10.35
N ASP A 75 1.70 13.74 9.21
CA ASP A 75 1.92 13.03 7.94
C ASP A 75 3.38 12.56 7.83
N PHE A 76 3.59 11.40 7.20
CA PHE A 76 4.91 11.01 6.72
C PHE A 76 5.26 11.71 5.41
N ALA A 77 6.54 12.01 5.18
CA ALA A 77 7.06 12.41 3.89
C ALA A 77 8.10 11.39 3.37
N GLU A 78 8.01 11.01 2.10
CA GLU A 78 8.94 10.04 1.48
C GLU A 78 10.37 10.58 1.39
N VAL A 79 11.36 9.73 1.70
CA VAL A 79 12.77 10.07 1.51
C VAL A 79 13.21 9.63 0.10
N SER A 80 13.34 10.61 -0.79
CA SER A 80 13.75 10.38 -2.18
C SER A 80 15.01 9.51 -2.29
N GLY A 81 14.94 8.44 -3.09
CA GLY A 81 16.02 7.47 -3.26
C GLY A 81 16.15 6.40 -2.17
N LYS A 82 15.27 6.36 -1.16
CA LYS A 82 15.23 5.31 -0.14
C LYS A 82 13.85 4.63 -0.08
N THR A 83 13.79 3.36 -0.47
CA THR A 83 12.59 2.52 -0.34
C THR A 83 12.18 2.35 1.12
N ASP A 84 10.87 2.20 1.38
CA ASP A 84 10.28 1.98 2.71
C ASP A 84 10.68 3.04 3.77
N THR A 85 11.25 4.18 3.36
CA THR A 85 11.85 5.19 4.25
C THR A 85 11.17 6.55 4.15
N PHE A 86 10.81 7.11 5.30
CA PHE A 86 10.04 8.33 5.45
C PHE A 86 10.64 9.24 6.53
N THR A 87 10.27 10.51 6.56
CA THR A 87 10.46 11.40 7.71
C THR A 87 9.14 11.68 8.42
N ALA A 88 9.21 11.83 9.73
CA ALA A 88 8.10 12.18 10.62
C ALA A 88 8.61 13.19 11.66
N ASN A 89 8.27 14.47 11.48
CA ASN A 89 8.89 15.59 12.22
C ASN A 89 10.43 15.53 12.16
N GLU A 90 11.10 15.36 13.29
CA GLU A 90 12.56 15.26 13.40
C GLU A 90 13.10 13.82 13.28
N ALA A 91 12.23 12.83 13.13
CA ALA A 91 12.58 11.42 13.06
C ALA A 91 12.70 10.91 11.61
N THR A 92 13.63 9.98 11.40
CA THR A 92 13.64 9.10 10.21
C THR A 92 12.95 7.79 10.56
N VAL A 93 12.02 7.36 9.72
CA VAL A 93 11.24 6.13 9.89
C VAL A 93 11.52 5.20 8.73
N THR A 94 11.93 3.96 9.02
CA THR A 94 12.14 2.91 8.03
C THR A 94 11.24 1.73 8.34
N PHE A 95 10.34 1.38 7.43
CA PHE A 95 9.57 0.15 7.54
C PHE A 95 10.44 -1.04 7.12
N VAL A 96 10.49 -2.07 7.95
CA VAL A 96 11.31 -3.27 7.68
C VAL A 96 10.40 -4.40 7.26
N ARG A 97 10.68 -4.96 6.09
CA ARG A 97 9.96 -6.10 5.53
C ARG A 97 10.54 -7.43 6.03
N ASP A 98 9.67 -8.44 6.15
CA ASP A 98 10.06 -9.81 6.47
C ASP A 98 10.53 -10.60 5.23
N GLY A 99 10.83 -11.89 5.42
CA GLY A 99 11.23 -12.79 4.33
C GLY A 99 10.13 -13.09 3.30
N ALA A 100 8.87 -12.70 3.55
CA ALA A 100 7.75 -12.76 2.61
C ALA A 100 7.48 -11.42 1.93
N GLY A 101 8.28 -10.37 2.19
CA GLY A 101 8.14 -9.03 1.62
C GLY A 101 7.10 -8.15 2.33
N GLN A 102 6.56 -8.60 3.46
CA GLN A 102 5.51 -7.89 4.21
C GLN A 102 6.13 -6.95 5.24
N VAL A 103 5.59 -5.74 5.39
CA VAL A 103 6.03 -4.81 6.44
C VAL A 103 5.75 -5.42 7.82
N ALA A 104 6.81 -5.77 8.54
CA ALA A 104 6.74 -6.48 9.82
C ALA A 104 7.26 -5.66 11.01
N LYS A 105 8.05 -4.61 10.76
CA LYS A 105 8.49 -3.65 11.78
C LYS A 105 8.49 -2.22 11.27
N LEU A 106 8.48 -1.29 12.22
CA LEU A 106 8.83 0.11 12.05
C LEU A 106 10.11 0.35 12.84
N ARG A 107 11.15 0.89 12.19
CA ARG A 107 12.35 1.40 12.84
C ARG A 107 12.29 2.92 12.88
N LEU A 108 12.37 3.48 14.07
CA LEU A 108 12.37 4.91 14.35
C LEU A 108 13.79 5.33 14.72
N GLU A 109 14.34 6.32 14.03
CA GLU A 109 15.65 6.90 14.30
C GLU A 109 15.49 8.38 14.63
N VAL A 110 15.95 8.78 15.82
CA VAL A 110 15.94 10.14 16.37
C VAL A 110 17.32 10.45 16.95
N SER A 111 17.55 11.70 17.35
CA SER A 111 18.82 12.17 17.95
C SER A 111 19.27 11.33 19.15
N GLU A 112 18.31 10.82 19.92
CA GLU A 112 18.53 10.02 21.14
C GLU A 112 18.87 8.55 20.84
N GLY A 113 18.61 8.04 19.63
CA GLY A 113 18.91 6.67 19.24
C GLY A 113 17.94 6.03 18.25
N THR A 114 18.00 4.70 18.16
CA THR A 114 17.18 3.90 17.26
C THR A 114 16.28 2.95 18.04
N PHE A 115 14.98 2.99 17.73
CA PHE A 115 13.95 2.17 18.35
C PHE A 115 13.25 1.29 17.31
N GLU A 116 12.80 0.11 17.71
CA GLU A 116 12.01 -0.77 16.83
C GLU A 116 10.63 -1.06 17.43
N GLY A 117 9.60 -0.92 16.60
CA GLY A 117 8.26 -1.41 16.86
C GLY A 117 7.92 -2.58 15.95
N THR A 118 7.26 -3.59 16.50
CA THR A 118 6.77 -4.77 15.76
C THR A 118 5.36 -4.47 15.25
N LYS A 119 5.06 -4.72 13.97
CA LYS A 119 3.69 -4.57 13.45
C LYS A 119 2.78 -5.55 14.19
N GLU A 120 1.77 -5.05 14.89
CA GLU A 120 0.73 -5.90 15.46
C GLU A 120 -0.09 -6.46 14.31
N MET A 121 -0.07 -7.80 14.17
CA MET A 121 -0.98 -8.49 13.26
C MET A 121 -2.38 -8.38 13.84
N ALA A 122 -3.20 -7.51 13.25
CA ALA A 122 -4.63 -7.49 13.52
C ALA A 122 -5.22 -8.85 13.10
N SER A 123 -5.73 -9.61 14.08
CA SER A 123 -6.40 -10.87 13.79
C SER A 123 -7.77 -10.60 13.19
N PHE A 124 -7.96 -11.04 11.95
CA PHE A 124 -9.22 -10.93 11.22
C PHE A 124 -9.99 -12.25 11.15
N ALA A 125 -9.54 -13.28 11.86
CA ALA A 125 -10.17 -14.61 11.96
C ALA A 125 -11.68 -14.61 12.30
N ASP A 126 -12.17 -13.60 13.04
CA ASP A 126 -13.61 -13.45 13.32
C ASP A 126 -14.45 -13.02 12.09
N TYR A 127 -13.82 -12.45 11.07
CA TYR A 127 -14.44 -12.02 9.81
C TYR A 127 -14.10 -12.96 8.64
N ALA A 128 -13.05 -13.77 8.75
CA ALA A 128 -12.58 -14.66 7.69
C ALA A 128 -13.55 -15.85 7.49
N ALA A 129 -14.57 -15.64 6.66
CA ALA A 129 -15.59 -16.62 6.33
C ALA A 129 -16.12 -16.43 4.90
N ARG A 130 -16.83 -17.44 4.40
CA ARG A 130 -17.71 -17.31 3.23
C ARG A 130 -19.05 -16.75 3.71
N TYR A 131 -19.52 -15.68 3.10
CA TYR A 131 -20.82 -15.07 3.36
C TYR A 131 -21.74 -15.35 2.19
N LYS A 132 -22.97 -15.78 2.47
CA LYS A 132 -24.04 -15.83 1.48
C LYS A 132 -24.73 -14.47 1.45
N MET A 133 -24.80 -13.87 0.27
CA MET A 133 -25.37 -12.55 0.03
C MET A 133 -26.79 -12.65 -0.50
N ASP A 134 -27.60 -11.62 -0.24
CA ASP A 134 -28.90 -11.40 -0.87
C ASP A 134 -28.85 -10.16 -1.79
N GLY A 135 -29.62 -10.18 -2.87
CA GLY A 135 -29.73 -9.09 -3.85
C GLY A 135 -28.52 -8.82 -4.76
N LEU A 136 -27.37 -9.48 -4.54
CA LEU A 136 -26.18 -9.35 -5.41
C LEU A 136 -26.22 -10.31 -6.63
N PRO A 137 -25.59 -9.96 -7.76
CA PRO A 137 -25.52 -10.82 -8.96
C PRO A 137 -24.62 -12.06 -8.78
N PHE A 138 -23.92 -12.16 -7.64
CA PHE A 138 -23.18 -13.34 -7.21
C PHE A 138 -23.66 -13.74 -5.81
N GLU A 139 -23.78 -15.04 -5.56
CA GLU A 139 -24.38 -15.56 -4.32
C GLU A 139 -23.46 -15.40 -3.09
N HIS A 140 -22.16 -15.23 -3.28
CA HIS A 140 -21.18 -15.32 -2.19
C HIS A 140 -20.07 -14.27 -2.26
N ILE A 141 -19.63 -13.83 -1.08
CA ILE A 141 -18.35 -13.17 -0.86
C ILE A 141 -17.51 -14.06 0.05
N VAL A 142 -16.23 -14.24 -0.27
CA VAL A 142 -15.27 -14.95 0.58
C VAL A 142 -14.32 -13.94 1.19
N LEU A 143 -14.23 -13.92 2.51
CA LEU A 143 -13.25 -13.14 3.25
C LEU A 143 -12.15 -14.05 3.77
N THR A 144 -10.89 -13.67 3.56
CA THR A 144 -9.72 -14.46 3.96
C THR A 144 -8.70 -13.57 4.65
N GLU A 145 -8.25 -13.95 5.85
CA GLU A 145 -7.05 -13.34 6.44
C GLU A 145 -5.80 -13.85 5.70
N LYS A 146 -5.03 -12.93 5.14
CA LYS A 146 -3.70 -13.21 4.54
C LYS A 146 -2.77 -12.09 5.02
N SER A 147 -1.56 -12.41 5.47
CA SER A 147 -0.52 -11.39 5.71
C SER A 147 -0.89 -10.29 6.74
N GLY A 148 -1.74 -10.61 7.73
CA GLY A 148 -2.26 -9.61 8.68
C GLY A 148 -3.17 -8.56 8.03
N GLN A 149 -3.83 -8.91 6.93
CA GLN A 149 -4.83 -8.12 6.21
C GLN A 149 -6.06 -8.98 5.92
N LEU A 150 -7.24 -8.36 5.84
CA LEU A 150 -8.47 -9.03 5.44
C LEU A 150 -8.68 -8.83 3.94
N HIS A 151 -8.66 -9.90 3.15
CA HIS A 151 -8.94 -9.87 1.72
C HIS A 151 -10.39 -10.27 1.44
N TYR A 152 -10.97 -9.72 0.38
CA TYR A 152 -12.27 -10.14 -0.15
C TYR A 152 -12.16 -10.69 -1.57
N GLU A 153 -13.01 -11.66 -1.88
CA GLU A 153 -13.25 -12.22 -3.21
C GLU A 153 -14.79 -12.27 -3.42
N ALA A 154 -15.28 -11.59 -4.46
CA ALA A 154 -16.70 -11.27 -4.68
C ALA A 154 -17.02 -11.34 -6.19
N GLY A 155 -17.33 -12.53 -6.70
CA GLY A 155 -17.46 -12.76 -8.14
C GLY A 155 -16.14 -12.54 -8.87
N GLU A 156 -16.11 -11.58 -9.79
CA GLU A 156 -14.90 -11.13 -10.50
C GLU A 156 -14.07 -10.08 -9.73
N TYR A 157 -14.58 -9.57 -8.61
CA TYR A 157 -13.96 -8.52 -7.83
C TYR A 157 -13.16 -9.08 -6.65
N SER A 158 -11.94 -8.57 -6.45
CA SER A 158 -11.14 -8.88 -5.27
C SER A 158 -10.32 -7.69 -4.82
N GLY A 159 -9.85 -7.73 -3.56
CA GLY A 159 -9.02 -6.68 -2.99
C GLY A 159 -8.72 -6.88 -1.50
N VAL A 160 -8.12 -5.86 -0.91
CA VAL A 160 -7.90 -5.71 0.53
C VAL A 160 -9.05 -4.91 1.15
N LEU A 161 -9.42 -5.25 2.38
CA LEU A 161 -10.32 -4.50 3.24
C LEU A 161 -9.51 -3.81 4.34
N VAL A 162 -9.61 -2.48 4.43
CA VAL A 162 -8.89 -1.66 5.39
C VAL A 162 -9.84 -1.23 6.51
N PRO A 163 -9.51 -1.43 7.80
CA PRO A 163 -10.36 -0.97 8.91
C PRO A 163 -10.60 0.54 8.84
N VAL A 164 -11.86 0.97 8.96
CA VAL A 164 -12.21 2.39 8.94
C VAL A 164 -11.94 3.02 10.31
N PRO A 165 -11.12 4.09 10.40
CA PRO A 165 -10.82 4.74 11.67
C PRO A 165 -12.09 5.14 12.44
N ASN A 166 -12.09 4.88 13.75
CA ASN A 166 -13.19 5.16 14.68
C ASN A 166 -14.55 4.49 14.34
N GLN A 167 -14.58 3.52 13.42
CA GLN A 167 -15.77 2.73 13.10
C GLN A 167 -15.50 1.24 13.34
N ALA A 168 -15.93 0.75 14.50
CA ALA A 168 -15.80 -0.66 14.85
C ALA A 168 -16.51 -1.56 13.82
N ASP A 169 -15.96 -2.76 13.60
CA ASP A 169 -16.51 -3.76 12.68
C ASP A 169 -16.80 -3.20 11.26
N THR A 170 -16.09 -2.15 10.83
CA THR A 170 -16.29 -1.47 9.54
C THR A 170 -14.98 -1.38 8.75
N PHE A 171 -15.05 -1.70 7.46
CA PHE A 171 -13.90 -1.78 6.57
C PHE A 171 -14.21 -1.14 5.22
N ASP A 172 -13.22 -0.52 4.60
CA ASP A 172 -13.30 0.07 3.27
C ASP A 172 -12.51 -0.76 2.24
N ALA A 173 -13.06 -0.91 1.04
CA ALA A 173 -12.44 -1.59 -0.09
C ALA A 173 -11.78 -0.56 -1.04
N ASN A 174 -10.95 0.32 -0.49
CA ASN A 174 -10.31 1.46 -1.18
C ASN A 174 -11.34 2.33 -1.93
N GLY A 175 -12.40 2.76 -1.25
CA GLY A 175 -13.49 3.61 -1.76
C GLY A 175 -14.46 2.94 -2.73
N ARG A 176 -14.28 1.64 -3.05
CA ARG A 176 -15.15 0.89 -3.97
C ARG A 176 -16.41 0.38 -3.30
N ALA A 177 -16.30 0.00 -2.02
CA ALA A 177 -17.37 -0.57 -1.23
C ALA A 177 -17.04 -0.46 0.28
N THR A 178 -18.07 -0.30 1.12
CA THR A 178 -17.93 -0.35 2.58
C THR A 178 -18.52 -1.65 3.12
N PHE A 179 -17.72 -2.40 3.89
CA PHE A 179 -18.10 -3.65 4.54
C PHE A 179 -18.35 -3.38 6.03
N LYS A 180 -19.59 -3.57 6.48
CA LYS A 180 -20.00 -3.39 7.88
C LYS A 180 -20.44 -4.72 8.45
N PHE A 181 -19.90 -5.11 9.60
CA PHE A 181 -20.26 -6.35 10.28
C PHE A 181 -21.10 -6.05 11.52
N THR A 182 -22.03 -6.95 11.81
CA THR A 182 -22.78 -6.93 13.08
C THR A 182 -22.49 -8.22 13.83
N ARG A 183 -22.28 -8.09 15.15
CA ARG A 183 -22.05 -9.21 16.06
C ARG A 183 -23.33 -9.56 16.82
N ASN A 184 -23.52 -10.84 17.12
CA ASN A 184 -24.57 -11.31 18.02
C ASN A 184 -24.19 -11.13 19.50
N ASP A 185 -25.08 -11.52 20.42
CA ASP A 185 -24.87 -11.45 21.87
C ASP A 185 -23.64 -12.24 22.36
N GLN A 186 -23.17 -13.21 21.58
CA GLN A 186 -21.95 -14.00 21.83
C GLN A 186 -20.68 -13.33 21.26
N LYS A 187 -20.79 -12.08 20.80
CA LYS A 187 -19.75 -11.28 20.12
C LYS A 187 -19.23 -11.89 18.81
N LYS A 188 -19.95 -12.84 18.20
CA LYS A 188 -19.59 -13.45 16.92
C LYS A 188 -20.28 -12.73 15.77
N VAL A 189 -19.54 -12.52 14.68
CA VAL A 189 -20.05 -11.92 13.44
C VAL A 189 -21.23 -12.75 12.93
N SER A 190 -22.38 -12.11 12.78
CA SER A 190 -23.66 -12.74 12.44
C SER A 190 -24.30 -12.16 11.17
N ARG A 191 -23.92 -10.94 10.78
CA ARG A 191 -24.33 -10.28 9.54
C ARG A 191 -23.17 -9.48 8.96
N MET A 192 -23.14 -9.38 7.64
CA MET A 192 -22.37 -8.42 6.87
C MET A 192 -23.33 -7.57 6.05
N VAL A 193 -23.07 -6.27 5.94
CA VAL A 193 -23.71 -5.34 5.01
C VAL A 193 -22.62 -4.78 4.12
N VAL A 194 -22.82 -4.87 2.80
CA VAL A 194 -21.89 -4.33 1.81
C VAL A 194 -22.57 -3.16 1.10
N GLU A 195 -21.99 -1.98 1.21
CA GLU A 195 -22.48 -0.76 0.58
C GLU A 195 -21.67 -0.46 -0.68
N VAL A 196 -22.33 -0.41 -1.84
CA VAL A 196 -21.72 -0.16 -3.14
C VAL A 196 -22.55 0.90 -3.87
N GLN A 197 -21.95 2.02 -4.26
CA GLN A 197 -22.61 3.09 -5.02
C GLN A 197 -23.96 3.58 -4.42
N GLY A 198 -24.07 3.57 -3.09
CA GLY A 198 -25.31 3.96 -2.39
C GLY A 198 -26.42 2.91 -2.40
N GLN A 199 -26.13 1.67 -2.80
CA GLN A 199 -26.96 0.49 -2.56
C GLN A 199 -26.37 -0.34 -1.41
N SER A 200 -27.22 -1.03 -0.65
CA SER A 200 -26.82 -1.87 0.48
C SER A 200 -27.29 -3.30 0.26
N TYR A 201 -26.38 -4.25 0.43
CA TYR A 201 -26.65 -5.68 0.28
C TYR A 201 -26.32 -6.41 1.57
N GLU A 202 -27.27 -7.19 2.09
CA GLU A 202 -27.04 -7.99 3.30
C GLU A 202 -26.46 -9.35 2.96
N GLY A 203 -25.68 -9.89 3.90
CA GLY A 203 -25.22 -11.27 3.86
C GLY A 203 -25.04 -11.84 5.26
N VAL A 204 -25.04 -13.16 5.34
CA VAL A 204 -24.84 -13.93 6.57
C VAL A 204 -23.70 -14.93 6.36
N PRO A 205 -22.92 -15.27 7.41
CA PRO A 205 -21.96 -16.36 7.33
C PRO A 205 -22.62 -17.62 6.80
N ALA A 206 -22.06 -18.19 5.73
CA ALA A 206 -22.46 -19.49 5.22
C ALA A 206 -22.08 -20.57 6.24
N LYS A 207 -22.95 -21.57 6.40
CA LYS A 207 -22.72 -22.74 7.27
C LYS A 207 -21.93 -23.82 6.54
#